data_AF-A0A7S1V331-F1
#
_entry.id   AF-A0A7S1V331-F1
#
_cell.length_a   1.000
_cell.length_b   1.000
_cell.length_c   1.000
_cell.angle_alpha   90.00
_cell.angle_beta   90.00
_cell.angle_gamma   90.00
#
_symmetry.space_group_name_H-M   'P 1'
#
loop_
_entity.id
_entity.type
_entity.pdbx_description
1 polymer ?
#
loop_
_entity_poly.entity_id
_entity_poly.type
_entity_poly.pdbx_seq_one_letter_code
_entity_poly.pdbx_strand_id
1 'polypeptide(L)'
;VATTYLKCDNPACDLQAAEEEHQTSTSQEKCEMTERCVNACAAYGRVCPCAARAAGRAACSALQKLSENSSIFHGKPDFTKLNCDDLLIKQKLGEGGFSVAHECVVQTGEEQGQTFAVKYLKRKAMVNQHTFELGAADLAVEAYFLATLDHPNIVSLHGVTAGSVETNVATGKECGFFIVVDRLHDTLEQRIEKLGKEQREAYDAAGLLGRRSHEFKSKRRAALNDRLKYALQVADAMKYMHDQKIIFRDLKPDNIGF
;
A
#
# COMPACT_ATOMS: atom_id res chain seq x y z
N VAL A 1 26.58 28.61 -7.22
CA VAL A 1 27.54 27.70 -6.56
C VAL A 1 27.01 26.29 -6.77
N ALA A 2 27.70 25.49 -7.58
CA ALA A 2 27.23 24.18 -7.99
C ALA A 2 27.26 23.23 -6.78
N THR A 3 26.09 22.79 -6.32
CA THR A 3 25.95 21.72 -5.34
C THR A 3 25.98 20.39 -6.07
N THR A 4 27.13 19.74 -6.00
CA THR A 4 27.32 18.32 -6.31
C THR A 4 26.45 17.48 -5.38
N TYR A 5 25.46 16.78 -5.93
CA TYR A 5 24.64 15.81 -5.22
C TYR A 5 25.49 14.61 -4.80
N LEU A 6 25.39 14.21 -3.53
CA LEU A 6 26.01 12.99 -3.00
C LEU A 6 25.27 11.77 -3.57
N LYS A 7 26.04 10.83 -4.13
CA LYS A 7 25.56 9.54 -4.65
C LYS A 7 24.94 8.71 -3.52
N CYS A 8 24.05 7.80 -3.88
CA CYS A 8 23.55 6.77 -2.99
C CYS A 8 24.69 5.79 -2.66
N ASP A 9 25.20 5.79 -1.43
CA ASP A 9 26.30 4.92 -0.98
C ASP A 9 25.89 3.45 -0.74
N ASN A 10 24.66 3.07 -1.15
CA ASN A 10 24.24 1.67 -1.15
C ASN A 10 24.88 0.96 -2.36
N PRO A 11 25.71 -0.09 -2.17
CA PRO A 11 26.33 -0.82 -3.28
C PRO A 11 25.31 -1.41 -4.26
N ALA A 12 24.07 -1.66 -3.83
CA ALA A 12 22.96 -2.11 -4.68
C ALA A 12 22.31 -0.97 -5.50
N CYS A 13 22.76 0.27 -5.33
CA CYS A 13 22.32 1.45 -6.07
C CYS A 13 23.46 2.11 -6.86
N ASP A 14 24.67 1.55 -6.84
CA ASP A 14 25.79 2.03 -7.65
C ASP A 14 25.65 1.52 -9.09
N LEU A 15 25.01 2.34 -9.92
CA LEU A 15 24.81 2.05 -11.34
C LEU A 15 26.11 2.14 -12.16
N GLN A 16 27.22 2.64 -11.59
CA GLN A 16 28.46 2.80 -12.37
C GLN A 16 29.20 1.48 -12.61
N ALA A 17 29.14 0.53 -11.67
CA ALA A 17 29.75 -0.78 -11.86
C ALA A 17 29.01 -1.63 -12.93
N ALA A 18 27.73 -1.34 -13.19
CA ALA A 18 26.97 -1.96 -14.28
C ALA A 18 27.06 -1.17 -15.60
N GLU A 19 27.46 0.11 -15.55
CA GLU A 19 27.64 0.95 -16.75
C GLU A 19 29.03 0.77 -17.38
N GLU A 20 30.09 0.49 -16.61
CA GLU A 20 31.45 0.36 -17.16
C GLU A 20 31.69 -0.93 -17.96
N GLU A 21 31.01 -2.04 -17.65
CA GLU A 21 31.04 -3.25 -18.49
C GLU A 21 30.15 -3.16 -19.75
N HIS A 22 29.38 -2.07 -19.90
CA HIS A 22 28.46 -1.89 -21.04
C HIS A 22 28.80 -0.70 -21.95
N GLN A 23 29.82 0.09 -21.62
CA GLN A 23 30.23 1.26 -22.43
C GLN A 23 31.02 0.94 -23.70
N THR A 24 31.26 -0.33 -24.05
CA THR A 24 31.88 -0.72 -25.32
C THR A 24 30.92 -1.27 -26.37
N SER A 25 29.61 -1.22 -26.15
CA SER A 25 28.62 -1.57 -27.17
C SER A 25 27.64 -0.44 -27.43
N THR A 26 27.91 0.25 -28.54
CA THR A 26 27.04 1.18 -29.26
C THR A 26 25.59 0.72 -29.32
N SER A 27 24.65 1.66 -29.10
CA SER A 27 23.20 1.56 -29.33
C SER A 27 22.53 0.33 -28.69
N GLN A 28 22.19 0.41 -27.40
CA GLN A 28 21.15 -0.47 -26.87
C GLN A 28 19.80 -0.04 -27.46
N GLU A 29 19.40 -0.71 -28.54
CA GLU A 29 18.01 -0.79 -28.94
C GLU A 29 17.16 -1.09 -27.70
N LYS A 30 16.09 -0.30 -27.47
CA LYS A 30 15.08 -0.66 -26.49
C LYS A 30 14.68 -2.11 -26.78
N CYS A 31 14.81 -3.00 -25.79
CA CYS A 31 14.27 -4.35 -25.90
C CYS A 31 12.81 -4.23 -26.32
N GLU A 32 12.50 -4.56 -27.58
CA GLU A 32 11.13 -4.62 -28.06
C GLU A 32 10.49 -5.81 -27.34
N MET A 33 9.73 -5.51 -26.28
CA MET A 33 8.99 -6.52 -25.53
C MET A 33 7.95 -7.14 -26.45
N THR A 34 8.31 -8.25 -27.11
CA THR A 34 7.38 -8.99 -27.95
C THR A 34 6.33 -9.70 -27.08
N GLU A 35 5.11 -9.90 -27.60
CA GLU A 35 4.09 -10.75 -26.95
C GLU A 35 4.65 -12.13 -26.58
N ARG A 36 5.62 -12.64 -27.36
CA ARG A 36 6.31 -13.92 -27.11
C ARG A 36 7.14 -13.91 -25.82
N CYS A 37 7.85 -12.82 -25.53
CA CYS A 37 8.63 -12.68 -24.30
C CYS A 37 7.73 -12.56 -23.06
N VAL A 38 6.62 -11.82 -23.17
CA VAL A 38 5.62 -11.68 -22.10
C VAL A 38 4.96 -13.03 -21.80
N ASN A 39 4.57 -13.77 -22.85
CA ASN A 39 3.93 -15.08 -22.72
C ASN A 39 4.89 -16.16 -22.20
N ALA A 40 6.17 -16.16 -22.61
CA ALA A 40 7.16 -17.10 -22.09
C ALA A 40 7.47 -16.84 -20.61
N CYS A 41 7.72 -15.58 -20.23
CA CYS A 41 7.99 -15.22 -18.83
C CYS A 41 6.80 -15.52 -17.91
N ALA A 42 5.57 -15.21 -18.34
CA ALA A 42 4.35 -15.57 -17.61
C ALA A 42 4.16 -17.09 -17.48
N ALA A 43 4.50 -17.88 -18.51
CA ALA A 43 4.42 -19.34 -18.49
C ALA A 43 5.44 -20.00 -17.53
N TYR A 44 6.59 -19.37 -17.29
CA TYR A 44 7.62 -19.85 -16.36
C TYR A 44 7.56 -19.21 -14.97
N GLY A 45 6.52 -18.40 -14.69
CA GLY A 45 6.34 -17.74 -13.40
C GLY A 45 7.42 -16.72 -13.06
N ARG A 46 8.10 -16.12 -14.06
CA ARG A 46 9.11 -15.07 -13.87
C ARG A 46 8.67 -13.78 -14.55
N VAL A 47 9.01 -12.63 -13.97
CA VAL A 47 8.75 -11.33 -14.60
C VAL A 47 9.90 -10.98 -15.54
N CYS A 48 9.62 -10.36 -16.68
CA CYS A 48 10.68 -9.91 -17.58
C CYS A 48 11.63 -8.96 -16.82
N PRO A 49 12.96 -9.20 -16.82
CA PRO A 49 13.92 -8.32 -16.16
C PRO A 49 13.86 -6.86 -16.64
N CYS A 50 13.57 -6.62 -17.93
CA CYS A 50 13.40 -5.27 -18.47
C CYS A 50 12.20 -4.55 -17.87
N ALA A 51 11.06 -5.25 -17.72
CA ALA A 51 9.86 -4.70 -17.08
C ALA A 51 10.08 -4.49 -15.57
N ALA A 52 10.77 -5.41 -14.90
CA ALA A 52 11.18 -5.28 -13.50
C ALA A 52 12.05 -4.03 -13.26
N ARG A 53 13.05 -3.81 -14.13
CA ARG A 53 13.87 -2.58 -14.12
C ARG A 53 13.06 -1.33 -14.34
N ALA A 54 12.14 -1.36 -15.30
CA ALA A 54 11.31 -0.21 -15.62
C ALA A 54 10.40 0.14 -14.43
N ALA A 55 9.76 -0.85 -13.81
CA ALA A 55 8.96 -0.66 -12.60
C ALA A 55 9.79 -0.15 -11.42
N GLY A 56 11.00 -0.67 -11.22
CA GLY A 56 11.92 -0.16 -10.20
C GLY A 56 12.31 1.30 -10.44
N ARG A 57 12.63 1.68 -11.69
CA ARG A 57 12.90 3.07 -12.05
C ARG A 57 11.68 3.97 -11.86
N ALA A 58 10.48 3.51 -12.19
CA ALA A 58 9.25 4.26 -11.99
C ALA A 58 9.01 4.55 -10.50
N ALA A 59 9.16 3.54 -9.65
CA ALA A 59 9.07 3.71 -8.19
C ALA A 59 10.12 4.68 -7.65
N CYS A 60 11.39 4.52 -8.02
CA CYS A 60 12.45 5.43 -7.61
C CYS A 60 12.20 6.88 -8.08
N SER A 61 11.76 7.05 -9.33
CA SER A 61 11.44 8.38 -9.88
C SER A 61 10.25 9.02 -9.17
N ALA A 62 9.21 8.24 -8.83
CA ALA A 62 8.08 8.74 -8.06
C ALA A 62 8.51 9.23 -6.68
N LEU A 63 9.34 8.44 -5.98
CA LEU A 63 9.88 8.82 -4.67
C LEU A 63 10.81 10.05 -4.75
N GLN A 64 11.63 10.14 -5.79
CA GLN A 64 12.50 11.30 -6.01
C GLN A 64 11.67 12.57 -6.23
N LYS A 65 10.62 12.50 -7.06
CA LYS A 65 9.70 13.64 -7.26
C LYS A 65 8.94 13.99 -5.99
N LEU A 66 8.63 13.00 -5.16
CA LEU A 66 7.92 13.20 -3.90
C LEU A 66 8.79 13.90 -2.85
N SER A 67 10.11 13.63 -2.84
CA SER A 67 11.07 14.25 -1.92
C SER A 67 11.64 15.58 -2.45
N GLU A 68 11.71 15.76 -3.77
CA GLU A 68 12.22 16.96 -4.41
C GLU A 68 11.42 18.20 -3.95
N ASN A 69 12.11 19.11 -3.25
CA ASN A 69 11.54 20.34 -2.67
C ASN A 69 10.37 20.11 -1.69
N SER A 70 10.24 18.90 -1.14
CA SER A 70 9.21 18.61 -0.15
C SER A 70 9.58 19.12 1.24
N SER A 71 8.62 19.76 1.89
CA SER A 71 8.69 20.12 3.32
C SER A 71 8.18 19.01 4.25
N ILE A 72 7.75 17.89 3.69
CA ILE A 72 7.14 16.76 4.43
C ILE A 72 8.13 15.60 4.47
N PHE A 73 8.74 15.31 3.32
CA PHE A 73 9.67 14.18 3.18
C PHE A 73 11.11 14.67 3.25
N HIS A 74 11.65 14.69 4.47
CA HIS A 74 13.05 15.01 4.72
C HIS A 74 13.86 13.73 4.89
N GLY A 75 14.72 13.44 3.91
CA GLY A 75 15.55 12.24 3.92
C GLY A 75 14.78 10.96 3.60
N LYS A 76 15.40 9.81 3.89
CA LYS A 76 14.81 8.49 3.68
C LYS A 76 14.23 8.00 5.00
N PRO A 77 12.93 7.63 5.06
CA PRO A 77 12.38 7.03 6.26
C PRO A 77 13.15 5.76 6.61
N ASP A 78 13.37 5.54 7.91
CA ASP A 78 13.88 4.25 8.36
C ASP A 78 12.72 3.25 8.30
N PHE A 79 12.96 2.14 7.61
CA PHE A 79 11.93 1.14 7.38
C PHE A 79 12.41 -0.18 7.96
N THR A 80 11.56 -0.82 8.76
CA THR A 80 11.69 -2.24 9.05
C THR A 80 11.69 -3.03 7.73
N LYS A 81 12.79 -3.73 7.46
CA LYS A 81 12.96 -4.52 6.24
C LYS A 81 12.62 -5.97 6.51
N LEU A 82 11.69 -6.52 5.73
CA LEU A 82 11.23 -7.90 5.84
C LEU A 82 11.42 -8.63 4.51
N ASN A 83 11.78 -9.91 4.55
CA ASN A 83 11.73 -10.78 3.39
C ASN A 83 10.37 -11.45 3.30
N CYS A 84 10.02 -11.96 2.11
CA CYS A 84 8.77 -12.70 1.96
C CYS A 84 8.71 -13.94 2.87
N ASP A 85 9.85 -14.58 3.13
CA ASP A 85 9.96 -15.76 3.99
C ASP A 85 9.83 -15.42 5.48
N ASP A 86 9.86 -14.13 5.85
CA ASP A 86 9.55 -13.65 7.21
C ASP A 86 8.03 -13.56 7.47
N LEU A 87 7.20 -13.82 6.45
CA LEU A 87 5.74 -13.65 6.51
C LEU A 87 5.01 -14.97 6.22
N LEU A 88 4.19 -15.42 7.17
CA LEU A 88 3.19 -16.45 6.90
C LEU A 88 1.93 -15.81 6.32
N ILE A 89 1.79 -15.86 5.00
CA ILE A 89 0.62 -15.35 4.28
C ILE A 89 -0.58 -16.29 4.50
N LYS A 90 -1.74 -15.72 4.85
CA LYS A 90 -3.00 -16.41 5.11
C LYS A 90 -4.07 -15.98 4.11
N GLN A 91 -5.32 -15.79 4.56
CA GLN A 91 -6.45 -15.50 3.69
C GLN A 91 -6.41 -14.09 3.10
N LYS A 92 -7.00 -13.95 1.92
CA LYS A 92 -7.17 -12.68 1.22
C LYS A 92 -8.16 -11.78 1.96
N LEU A 93 -7.79 -10.51 2.13
CA LEU A 93 -8.61 -9.49 2.76
C LEU A 93 -9.29 -8.59 1.71
N GLY A 94 -8.59 -8.28 0.63
CA GLY A 94 -9.10 -7.38 -0.40
C GLY A 94 -8.24 -7.35 -1.65
N GLU A 95 -8.77 -6.77 -2.72
CA GLU A 95 -8.11 -6.66 -4.01
C GLU A 95 -8.36 -5.26 -4.61
N GLY A 96 -7.28 -4.53 -4.89
CA GLY A 96 -7.32 -3.22 -5.58
C GLY A 96 -7.13 -3.38 -7.09
N GLY A 97 -6.72 -2.32 -7.79
CA GLY A 97 -6.41 -2.41 -9.24
C GLY A 97 -5.18 -3.28 -9.51
N PHE A 98 -4.05 -2.93 -8.90
CA PHE A 98 -2.73 -3.52 -9.15
C PHE A 98 -2.17 -4.33 -7.97
N SER A 99 -2.74 -4.15 -6.77
CA SER A 99 -2.30 -4.81 -5.53
C SER A 99 -3.37 -5.69 -4.92
N VAL A 100 -2.93 -6.63 -4.09
CA VAL A 100 -3.79 -7.51 -3.29
C VAL A 100 -3.34 -7.46 -1.84
N ALA A 101 -4.30 -7.52 -0.92
CA ALA A 101 -4.05 -7.55 0.51
C ALA A 101 -4.42 -8.92 1.09
N HIS A 102 -3.53 -9.51 1.88
CA HIS A 102 -3.75 -10.75 2.63
C HIS A 102 -3.46 -10.52 4.10
N GLU A 103 -4.08 -11.32 4.96
CA GLU A 103 -3.60 -11.45 6.33
C GLU A 103 -2.21 -12.10 6.31
N CYS A 104 -1.30 -11.63 7.15
CA CYS A 104 -0.03 -12.29 7.39
C CYS A 104 0.27 -12.38 8.89
N VAL A 105 1.13 -13.33 9.25
CA VAL A 105 1.77 -13.38 10.58
C VAL A 105 3.25 -13.15 10.38
N VAL A 106 3.80 -12.17 11.09
CA VAL A 106 5.25 -11.90 11.08
C VAL A 106 5.96 -12.99 11.88
N GLN A 107 7.00 -13.59 11.31
CA GLN A 107 7.70 -14.75 11.89
C GLN A 107 9.03 -14.39 12.57
N THR A 108 9.48 -13.15 12.44
CA THR A 108 10.79 -12.68 12.92
C THR A 108 10.71 -11.26 13.51
N GLY A 109 11.73 -10.85 14.26
CA GLY A 109 11.82 -9.50 14.85
C GLY A 109 10.92 -9.30 16.08
N GLU A 110 10.72 -8.04 16.46
CA GLU A 110 9.97 -7.65 17.67
C GLU A 110 8.47 -7.98 17.56
N GLU A 111 7.94 -8.02 16.34
CA GLU A 111 6.53 -8.30 16.07
C GLU A 111 6.26 -9.78 15.75
N GLN A 112 7.21 -10.66 16.08
CA GLN A 112 7.06 -12.09 15.87
C GLN A 112 5.76 -12.64 16.50
N GLY A 113 4.99 -13.36 15.71
CA GLY A 113 3.71 -13.95 16.09
C GLY A 113 2.51 -13.01 15.99
N GLN A 114 2.72 -11.72 15.72
CA GLN A 114 1.64 -10.76 15.54
C GLN A 114 1.04 -10.86 14.13
N THR A 115 -0.24 -10.48 14.01
CA THR A 115 -1.02 -10.61 12.78
C THR A 115 -1.29 -9.24 12.16
N PHE A 116 -0.99 -9.11 10.87
CA PHE A 116 -1.08 -7.86 10.11
C PHE A 116 -1.75 -8.09 8.74
N ALA A 117 -1.81 -7.03 7.93
CA ALA A 117 -2.11 -7.12 6.51
C ALA A 117 -0.83 -6.91 5.70
N VAL A 118 -0.55 -7.83 4.77
CA VAL A 118 0.47 -7.65 3.74
C VAL A 118 -0.19 -7.25 2.43
N LYS A 119 0.23 -6.11 1.87
CA LYS A 119 -0.23 -5.58 0.59
C LYS A 119 0.89 -5.68 -0.43
N TYR A 120 0.65 -6.36 -1.54
CA TYR A 120 1.68 -6.63 -2.54
C TYR A 120 1.16 -6.57 -3.97
N LEU A 121 2.06 -6.41 -4.94
CA LEU A 121 1.71 -6.35 -6.36
C LEU A 121 1.23 -7.70 -6.89
N LYS A 122 0.13 -7.69 -7.63
CA LYS A 122 -0.42 -8.89 -8.27
C LYS A 122 0.45 -9.33 -9.43
N ARG A 123 0.63 -10.64 -9.58
CA ARG A 123 1.26 -11.23 -10.77
C ARG A 123 0.65 -10.74 -12.09
N LYS A 124 -0.68 -10.60 -12.16
CA LYS A 124 -1.37 -10.09 -13.37
C LYS A 124 -0.99 -8.64 -13.71
N ALA A 125 -0.76 -7.80 -12.70
CA ALA A 125 -0.33 -6.42 -12.93
C ALA A 125 1.09 -6.36 -13.52
N MET A 126 1.92 -7.37 -13.24
CA MET A 126 3.30 -7.47 -13.72
C MET A 126 3.42 -7.91 -15.19
N VAL A 127 2.32 -8.35 -15.80
CA VAL A 127 2.27 -8.75 -17.22
C VAL A 127 2.27 -7.51 -18.13
N ASN A 128 1.56 -6.46 -17.72
CA ASN A 128 1.53 -5.19 -18.45
C ASN A 128 2.56 -4.24 -17.84
N GLN A 129 3.57 -3.84 -18.61
CA GLN A 129 4.64 -2.98 -18.12
C GLN A 129 4.12 -1.67 -17.51
N HIS A 130 3.14 -1.01 -18.15
CA HIS A 130 2.61 0.25 -17.66
C HIS A 130 1.86 0.08 -16.33
N THR A 131 0.99 -0.93 -16.22
CA THR A 131 0.30 -1.26 -14.97
C THR A 131 1.28 -1.63 -13.86
N PHE A 132 2.38 -2.28 -14.22
CA PHE A 132 3.41 -2.67 -13.28
C PHE A 132 4.20 -1.46 -12.75
N GLU A 133 4.61 -0.56 -13.63
CA GLU A 133 5.26 0.70 -13.28
C GLU A 133 4.39 1.55 -12.34
N LEU A 134 3.10 1.71 -12.69
CA LEU A 134 2.13 2.44 -11.86
C LEU A 134 1.96 1.77 -10.49
N GLY A 135 1.73 0.46 -10.45
CA GLY A 135 1.52 -0.24 -9.20
C GLY A 135 2.75 -0.20 -8.29
N ALA A 136 3.96 -0.36 -8.84
CA ALA A 136 5.20 -0.27 -8.07
C ALA A 136 5.42 1.13 -7.51
N ALA A 137 5.16 2.17 -8.30
CA ALA A 137 5.22 3.55 -7.85
C ALA A 137 4.19 3.85 -6.75
N ASP A 138 2.93 3.47 -6.94
CA ASP A 138 1.86 3.71 -5.98
C ASP A 138 2.14 3.03 -4.64
N LEU A 139 2.57 1.76 -4.66
CA LEU A 139 2.88 1.02 -3.43
C LEU A 139 4.10 1.60 -2.69
N ALA A 140 5.11 2.08 -3.44
CA ALA A 140 6.28 2.72 -2.86
C ALA A 140 5.93 4.09 -2.24
N VAL A 141 5.12 4.89 -2.92
CA VAL A 141 4.63 6.19 -2.44
C VAL A 141 3.76 5.99 -1.19
N GLU A 142 2.88 4.99 -1.18
CA GLU A 142 2.06 4.63 -0.01
C GLU A 142 2.95 4.32 1.21
N ALA A 143 3.98 3.49 1.05
CA ALA A 143 4.93 3.20 2.12
C ALA A 143 5.60 4.49 2.66
N TYR A 144 5.98 5.40 1.76
CA TYR A 144 6.62 6.66 2.13
C TYR A 144 5.71 7.58 2.94
N PHE A 145 4.44 7.70 2.55
CA PHE A 145 3.46 8.45 3.34
C PHE A 145 3.23 7.80 4.70
N LEU A 146 3.02 6.49 4.75
CA LEU A 146 2.75 5.81 6.03
C LEU A 146 3.95 5.85 6.99
N ALA A 147 5.18 5.91 6.47
CA ALA A 147 6.38 6.04 7.31
C ALA A 147 6.57 7.43 7.94
N THR A 148 5.83 8.45 7.48
CA THR A 148 5.86 9.81 8.06
C THR A 148 4.64 10.13 8.91
N LEU A 149 3.66 9.23 8.96
CA LEU A 149 2.41 9.42 9.71
C LEU A 149 2.46 8.58 10.99
N ASP A 150 2.15 9.21 12.11
CA ASP A 150 2.03 8.58 13.42
C ASP A 150 0.78 9.13 14.11
N HIS A 151 -0.32 8.38 14.01
CA HIS A 151 -1.63 8.78 14.54
C HIS A 151 -2.52 7.55 14.78
N PRO A 152 -3.23 7.45 15.92
CA PRO A 152 -4.04 6.26 16.29
C PRO A 152 -5.24 5.98 15.37
N ASN A 153 -5.60 6.92 14.50
CA ASN A 153 -6.67 6.78 13.50
C ASN A 153 -6.17 6.83 12.06
N ILE A 154 -4.88 6.55 11.85
CA ILE A 154 -4.26 6.34 10.54
C ILE A 154 -3.59 4.97 10.59
N VAL A 155 -3.70 4.21 9.50
CA VAL A 155 -3.05 2.90 9.38
C VAL A 155 -1.54 3.03 9.55
N SER A 156 -0.94 2.14 10.34
CA SER A 156 0.50 2.14 10.61
C SER A 156 1.26 1.25 9.62
N LEU A 157 2.51 1.61 9.35
CA LEU A 157 3.45 0.81 8.55
C LEU A 157 4.35 0.00 9.49
N HIS A 158 4.30 -1.33 9.36
CA HIS A 158 5.09 -2.26 10.17
C HIS A 158 6.34 -2.78 9.45
N GLY A 159 6.34 -2.73 8.11
CA GLY A 159 7.51 -3.08 7.34
C GLY A 159 7.33 -2.98 5.84
N VAL A 160 8.44 -3.06 5.13
CA VAL A 160 8.50 -3.07 3.67
C VAL A 160 9.44 -4.18 3.22
N THR A 161 9.31 -4.61 1.97
CA THR A 161 10.22 -5.62 1.44
C THR A 161 11.69 -5.16 1.52
N ALA A 162 12.56 -6.06 1.97
CA ALA A 162 14.01 -5.91 1.88
C ALA A 162 14.48 -5.90 0.42
N GLY A 163 15.57 -5.19 0.10
CA GLY A 163 16.11 -5.13 -1.26
C GLY A 163 15.40 -4.16 -2.20
N SER A 164 15.69 -4.28 -3.50
CA SER A 164 15.17 -3.39 -4.55
C SER A 164 13.91 -3.97 -5.19
N VAL A 165 13.05 -3.09 -5.77
CA VAL A 165 11.90 -3.52 -6.57
C VAL A 165 12.33 -4.51 -7.65
N GLU A 166 13.39 -4.21 -8.40
CA GLU A 166 13.89 -5.06 -9.49
C GLU A 166 14.21 -6.47 -9.01
N THR A 167 15.03 -6.59 -7.96
CA THR A 167 15.46 -7.90 -7.45
C THR A 167 14.27 -8.71 -6.96
N ASN A 168 13.39 -8.06 -6.20
CA ASN A 168 12.22 -8.66 -5.59
C ASN A 168 11.21 -9.19 -6.59
N VAL A 169 10.92 -8.41 -7.63
CA VAL A 169 9.93 -8.76 -8.64
C VAL A 169 10.47 -9.67 -9.74
N ALA A 170 11.78 -9.62 -10.04
CA ALA A 170 12.41 -10.49 -11.03
C ALA A 170 12.38 -11.97 -10.63
N THR A 171 12.28 -12.26 -9.33
CA THR A 171 12.07 -13.64 -8.84
C THR A 171 10.77 -14.26 -9.35
N GLY A 172 9.78 -13.44 -9.69
CA GLY A 172 8.43 -13.89 -10.04
C GLY A 172 7.65 -14.53 -8.89
N LYS A 173 8.22 -14.50 -7.67
CA LYS A 173 7.52 -14.93 -6.46
C LYS A 173 6.31 -14.03 -6.23
N GLU A 174 5.22 -14.65 -5.80
CA GLU A 174 4.11 -13.92 -5.23
C GLU A 174 4.57 -13.22 -3.94
N CYS A 175 4.03 -12.05 -3.64
CA CYS A 175 4.53 -11.20 -2.55
C CYS A 175 6.01 -10.81 -2.73
N GLY A 176 6.48 -10.67 -3.98
CA GLY A 176 7.82 -10.18 -4.28
C GLY A 176 8.04 -8.75 -3.80
N PHE A 177 7.08 -7.84 -4.02
CA PHE A 177 7.16 -6.44 -3.58
C PHE A 177 5.92 -6.05 -2.78
N PHE A 178 6.12 -5.70 -1.51
CA PHE A 178 5.08 -5.58 -0.50
C PHE A 178 5.35 -4.53 0.58
N ILE A 179 4.28 -4.15 1.27
CA ILE A 179 4.28 -3.45 2.56
C ILE A 179 3.43 -4.23 3.56
N VAL A 180 3.77 -4.11 4.85
CA VAL A 180 3.02 -4.68 5.98
C VAL A 180 2.42 -3.53 6.77
N VAL A 181 1.10 -3.57 6.98
CA VAL A 181 0.30 -2.53 7.63
C VAL A 181 -0.69 -3.14 8.61
N ASP A 182 -1.37 -2.31 9.41
CA ASP A 182 -2.43 -2.79 10.30
C ASP A 182 -3.44 -3.67 9.56
N ARG A 183 -3.90 -4.73 10.24
CA ARG A 183 -4.97 -5.58 9.71
C ARG A 183 -6.33 -4.95 9.99
N LEU A 184 -7.03 -4.57 8.93
CA LEU A 184 -8.41 -4.09 8.99
C LEU A 184 -9.39 -5.21 8.58
N HIS A 185 -10.48 -5.34 9.31
CA HIS A 185 -11.50 -6.38 9.19
C HIS A 185 -12.63 -6.00 8.22
N ASP A 186 -13.10 -4.76 8.30
CA ASP A 186 -14.18 -4.22 7.47
C ASP A 186 -13.99 -2.72 7.19
N THR A 187 -14.79 -2.17 6.28
CA THR A 187 -14.76 -0.74 5.91
C THR A 187 -15.96 0.03 6.46
N LEU A 188 -15.85 1.36 6.51
CA LEU A 188 -16.97 2.22 6.87
C LEU A 188 -18.14 2.06 5.90
N GLU A 189 -17.90 1.82 4.61
CA GLU A 189 -18.95 1.53 3.62
C GLU A 189 -19.77 0.31 4.05
N GLN A 190 -19.09 -0.81 4.33
CA GLN A 190 -19.72 -2.06 4.77
C GLN A 190 -20.52 -1.86 6.06
N ARG A 191 -19.99 -1.06 7.00
CA ARG A 191 -20.70 -0.71 8.24
C ARG A 191 -21.92 0.15 7.99
N ILE A 192 -21.85 1.13 7.09
CA ILE A 192 -23.00 1.98 6.72
C ILE A 192 -24.11 1.13 6.12
N GLU A 193 -23.79 0.23 5.20
CA GLU A 193 -24.75 -0.67 4.56
C GLU A 193 -25.44 -1.58 5.59
N LYS A 194 -24.64 -2.25 6.44
CA LYS A 194 -25.13 -3.14 7.49
C LYS A 194 -26.04 -2.41 8.47
N LEU A 195 -25.59 -1.28 9.02
CA LEU A 195 -26.36 -0.47 9.97
C LEU A 195 -27.63 0.09 9.33
N GLY A 196 -27.57 0.49 8.06
CA GLY A 196 -28.73 0.97 7.32
C GLY A 196 -29.80 -0.11 7.17
N LYS A 197 -29.40 -1.35 6.88
CA LYS A 197 -30.30 -2.50 6.79
C LYS A 197 -30.94 -2.83 8.14
N GLU A 198 -30.12 -2.97 9.18
CA GLU A 198 -30.58 -3.27 10.54
C GLU A 198 -31.56 -2.21 11.08
N GLN A 199 -31.31 -0.93 10.79
CA GLN A 199 -32.21 0.15 11.22
C GLN A 199 -33.55 0.14 10.49
N ARG A 200 -33.58 -0.20 9.20
CA ARG A 200 -34.83 -0.33 8.45
C ARG A 200 -35.67 -1.48 9.00
N GLU A 201 -35.06 -2.65 9.16
CA GLU A 201 -35.72 -3.84 9.71
C GLU A 201 -36.28 -3.58 11.11
N ALA A 202 -35.50 -2.95 11.99
CA ALA A 202 -35.96 -2.58 13.33
C ALA A 202 -37.10 -1.55 13.32
N TYR A 203 -37.07 -0.59 12.40
CA TYR A 203 -38.12 0.44 12.27
C TYR A 203 -39.44 -0.13 11.75
N ASP A 204 -39.37 -1.09 10.83
CA ASP A 204 -40.52 -1.80 10.28
C ASP A 204 -41.13 -2.73 11.34
N ALA A 205 -40.29 -3.50 12.05
CA ALA A 205 -40.73 -4.39 13.12
C ALA A 205 -41.37 -3.66 14.31
N ALA A 206 -40.92 -2.44 14.63
CA ALA A 206 -41.43 -1.70 15.79
C ALA A 206 -42.87 -1.17 15.62
N GLY A 207 -43.38 -1.01 14.39
CA GLY A 207 -44.68 -0.40 14.13
C GLY A 207 -44.84 1.01 14.74
N LEU A 208 -46.07 1.58 14.74
CA LEU A 208 -46.28 2.96 15.21
C LEU A 208 -46.04 3.13 16.72
N LEU A 209 -46.49 2.17 17.54
CA LEU A 209 -46.39 2.25 19.01
C LEU A 209 -44.99 1.88 19.51
N GLY A 210 -44.33 0.88 18.93
CA GLY A 210 -42.97 0.49 19.32
C GLY A 210 -41.93 1.57 19.01
N ARG A 211 -42.15 2.39 17.97
CA ARG A 211 -41.31 3.56 17.66
C ARG A 211 -41.30 4.63 18.76
N ARG A 212 -42.35 4.69 19.60
CA ARG A 212 -42.42 5.61 20.74
C ARG A 212 -41.78 5.06 22.01
N SER A 213 -41.48 3.76 22.04
CA SER A 213 -40.88 3.11 23.21
C SER A 213 -39.52 3.73 23.58
N HIS A 214 -39.24 3.75 24.88
CA HIS A 214 -37.96 4.22 25.40
C HIS A 214 -36.79 3.38 24.86
N GLU A 215 -36.98 2.06 24.75
CA GLU A 215 -35.97 1.15 24.23
C GLU A 215 -35.58 1.48 22.78
N PHE A 216 -36.56 1.73 21.91
CA PHE A 216 -36.32 2.09 20.52
C PHE A 216 -35.55 3.42 20.40
N LYS A 217 -35.93 4.43 21.20
CA LYS A 217 -35.21 5.72 21.25
C LYS A 217 -33.78 5.57 21.76
N SER A 218 -33.58 4.74 22.78
CA SER A 218 -32.26 4.46 23.35
C SER A 218 -31.33 3.81 22.32
N LYS A 219 -31.80 2.78 21.60
CA LYS A 219 -31.03 2.13 20.52
C LYS A 219 -30.65 3.10 19.40
N ARG A 220 -31.58 3.97 18.98
CA ARG A 220 -31.28 5.02 17.98
C ARG A 220 -30.23 6.01 18.46
N ARG A 221 -30.29 6.41 19.74
CA ARG A 221 -29.30 7.31 20.33
C ARG A 221 -27.92 6.65 20.42
N ALA A 222 -27.85 5.37 20.79
CA ALA A 222 -26.61 4.61 20.80
C ALA A 222 -25.99 4.54 19.40
N ALA A 223 -26.78 4.19 18.38
CA ALA A 223 -26.30 4.16 17.00
C ALA A 223 -25.83 5.54 16.49
N LEU A 224 -26.48 6.62 16.90
CA LEU A 224 -26.02 7.98 16.59
C LEU A 224 -24.68 8.28 17.28
N ASN A 225 -24.53 7.92 18.55
CA ASN A 225 -23.28 8.11 19.28
C ASN A 225 -22.12 7.38 18.60
N ASP A 226 -22.32 6.15 18.12
CA ASP A 226 -21.25 5.41 17.42
C ASP A 226 -20.86 6.08 16.11
N ARG A 227 -21.82 6.62 15.35
CA ARG A 227 -21.53 7.41 14.14
C ARG A 227 -20.75 8.68 14.46
N LEU A 228 -21.09 9.36 15.55
CA LEU A 228 -20.36 10.56 15.99
C LEU A 228 -18.93 10.22 16.41
N LYS A 229 -18.69 9.06 17.04
CA LYS A 229 -17.33 8.58 17.33
C LYS A 229 -16.51 8.37 16.06
N TYR A 230 -17.10 7.73 15.04
CA TYR A 230 -16.41 7.53 13.75
C TYR A 230 -16.10 8.87 13.08
N ALA A 231 -17.06 9.79 13.05
CA ALA A 231 -16.86 11.12 12.49
C ALA A 231 -15.75 11.90 13.22
N LEU A 232 -15.68 11.78 14.56
CA LEU A 232 -14.63 12.40 15.36
C LEU A 232 -13.25 11.82 15.06
N GLN A 233 -13.11 10.49 14.98
CA GLN A 233 -11.84 9.83 14.66
C GLN A 233 -11.33 10.22 13.26
N VAL A 234 -12.23 10.26 12.27
CA VAL A 234 -11.88 10.72 10.91
C VAL A 234 -11.47 12.19 10.93
N ALA A 235 -12.19 13.03 11.66
CA ALA A 235 -11.85 14.45 11.77
C ALA A 235 -10.48 14.66 12.45
N ASP A 236 -10.15 13.86 13.46
CA ASP A 236 -8.87 13.92 14.16
C ASP A 236 -7.71 13.51 13.25
N ALA A 237 -7.85 12.39 12.51
CA ALA A 237 -6.88 11.97 11.51
C ALA A 237 -6.67 13.01 10.39
N MET A 238 -7.76 13.59 9.88
CA MET A 238 -7.70 14.62 8.85
C MET A 238 -7.04 15.91 9.35
N LYS A 239 -7.33 16.31 10.59
CA LYS A 239 -6.65 17.43 11.25
C LYS A 239 -5.15 17.16 11.33
N TYR A 240 -4.75 15.99 11.81
CA TYR A 240 -3.34 15.59 11.89
C TYR A 240 -2.65 15.68 10.52
N MET A 241 -3.25 15.10 9.45
CA MET A 241 -2.69 15.19 8.10
C MET A 241 -2.55 16.64 7.62
N HIS A 242 -3.55 17.49 7.87
CA HIS A 242 -3.50 18.91 7.48
C HIS A 242 -2.43 19.69 8.26
N ASP A 243 -2.22 19.38 9.54
CA ASP A 243 -1.14 19.96 10.35
C ASP A 243 0.23 19.59 9.75
N GLN A 244 0.36 18.39 9.20
CA GLN A 244 1.53 17.91 8.43
C GLN A 244 1.56 18.39 6.96
N LYS A 245 0.65 19.28 6.54
CA LYS A 245 0.53 19.81 5.16
C LYS A 245 0.22 18.74 4.09
N ILE A 246 -0.38 17.63 4.49
CA ILE A 246 -0.80 16.54 3.60
C ILE A 246 -2.27 16.71 3.25
N ILE A 247 -2.63 16.52 1.97
CA ILE A 247 -4.01 16.46 1.49
C ILE A 247 -4.28 15.05 0.98
N PHE A 248 -5.16 14.30 1.65
CA PHE A 248 -5.44 12.88 1.33
C PHE A 248 -6.14 12.66 -0.03
N ARG A 249 -6.98 13.61 -0.46
CA ARG A 249 -7.69 13.67 -1.75
C ARG A 249 -8.68 12.54 -2.10
N ASP A 250 -8.63 11.39 -1.44
CA ASP A 250 -9.54 10.26 -1.70
C ASP A 250 -10.29 9.86 -0.41
N LEU A 251 -10.81 10.83 0.34
CA LEU A 251 -11.59 10.56 1.54
C LEU A 251 -12.98 10.05 1.16
N LYS A 252 -13.21 8.74 1.33
CA LYS A 252 -14.47 8.04 1.09
C LYS A 252 -14.65 6.88 2.06
N PRO A 253 -15.87 6.37 2.27
CA PRO A 253 -16.11 5.28 3.24
C PRO A 253 -15.32 3.99 2.95
N ASP A 254 -15.03 3.67 1.69
CA ASP A 254 -14.20 2.52 1.31
C ASP A 254 -12.75 2.60 1.82
N ASN A 255 -12.23 3.81 2.03
CA ASN A 255 -10.86 4.07 2.47
C ASN A 255 -10.72 4.22 3.99
N ILE A 256 -11.80 3.95 4.75
CA ILE A 256 -11.80 3.98 6.21
C ILE A 256 -12.05 2.55 6.69
N GLY A 257 -11.03 1.90 7.26
CA GLY A 257 -11.15 0.54 7.78
C GLY A 257 -11.15 0.48 9.31
N PHE A 258 -11.59 -0.66 9.84
CA PHE A 258 -11.72 -0.95 11.28
C PHE A 258 -11.24 -2.34 11.64
#